data_AF-A0A0Q5DL22-F1
#
_entry.id   AF-A0A0Q5DL22-F1
#
_cell.length_a   1.000
_cell.length_b   1.000
_cell.length_c   1.000
_cell.angle_alpha   90.00
_cell.angle_beta   90.00
_cell.angle_gamma   90.00
#
_symmetry.space_group_name_H-M   'P 1'
#
loop_
_entity.id
_entity.type
_entity.pdbx_description
1 polymer ?
#
loop_
_entity_poly.entity_id
_entity_poly.type
_entity_poly.pdbx_seq_one_letter_code
_entity_poly.pdbx_strand_id
1 'polypeptide(L)' 'MVAEQLHSGRLRAVLADHARPPSPLNAVYPTQRMVPWSATVFIVFIAALFAATPGLNGAALA' A
#
# COMPACT_ATOMS: atom_id res chain seq x y z
N MET A 1 -10.75 -1.35 11.91
CA MET A 1 -9.89 -1.37 10.70
C MET A 1 -10.79 -1.49 9.46
N VAL A 2 -10.62 -0.69 8.40
CA VAL A 2 -11.53 -0.72 7.23
C VAL A 2 -11.64 -2.14 6.64
N ALA A 3 -10.52 -2.87 6.59
CA ALA A 3 -10.46 -4.27 6.16
C ALA A 3 -11.37 -5.22 6.98
N GLU A 4 -11.39 -5.10 8.31
CA GLU A 4 -12.30 -5.90 9.16
C GLU A 4 -13.76 -5.55 8.93
N GLN A 5 -14.05 -4.29 8.64
CA GLN A 5 -15.41 -3.85 8.39
C GLN A 5 -15.92 -4.33 7.03
N LEU A 6 -15.04 -4.39 6.00
CA LEU A 6 -15.32 -5.08 4.74
C LEU A 6 -15.53 -6.57 4.96
N HIS A 7 -14.63 -7.24 5.69
CA HIS A 7 -14.72 -8.68 5.94
C HIS A 7 -15.97 -9.06 6.75
N SER A 8 -16.37 -8.24 7.73
CA SER A 8 -17.60 -8.43 8.51
C SER A 8 -18.87 -8.03 7.78
N GLY A 9 -18.80 -7.56 6.53
CA GLY A 9 -19.95 -7.10 5.74
C GLY A 9 -20.57 -5.79 6.23
N ARG A 10 -19.97 -5.13 7.22
CA ARG A 10 -20.39 -3.80 7.70
C ARG A 10 -20.06 -2.70 6.70
N LEU A 11 -19.07 -2.93 5.84
CA LEU A 11 -18.78 -2.14 4.65
C LEU A 11 -18.89 -3.01 3.41
N ARG A 12 -19.37 -2.42 2.31
CA ARG A 12 -19.46 -3.09 1.00
C ARG A 12 -18.78 -2.22 -0.05
N ALA A 13 -17.88 -2.80 -0.83
CA ALA A 13 -17.32 -2.13 -1.99
C ALA A 13 -18.43 -1.85 -3.00
N VAL A 14 -18.46 -0.64 -3.55
CA VAL A 14 -19.40 -0.22 -4.60
C VAL A 14 -18.61 0.26 -5.80
N LEU A 15 -19.18 0.11 -7.00
CA LEU A 15 -18.52 0.47 -8.26
C LEU A 15 -17.15 -0.21 -8.45
N ALA A 16 -17.01 -1.46 -8.00
CA ALA A 16 -15.76 -2.21 -8.11
C ALA A 16 -15.25 -2.31 -9.56
N ASP A 17 -16.16 -2.41 -10.53
CA ASP A 17 -15.84 -2.46 -11.96
C ASP A 17 -15.33 -1.12 -12.53
N HIS A 18 -15.50 -0.02 -11.79
CA HIS A 18 -15.03 1.32 -12.16
C HIS A 18 -13.84 1.76 -11.29
N ALA A 19 -13.21 0.82 -10.57
CA ALA A 19 -12.03 1.12 -9.79
C ALA A 19 -10.91 1.64 -10.71
N ARG A 20 -10.26 2.72 -10.28
CA ARG A 20 -9.08 3.26 -10.96
C ARG A 20 -7.95 2.21 -10.90
N PRO A 21 -7.08 2.14 -11.92
CA PRO A 21 -5.87 1.34 -11.82
C PRO A 21 -5.10 1.61 -10.52
N PRO A 22 -4.45 0.58 -9.94
CA PRO A 22 -3.68 0.71 -8.72
C PRO A 22 -2.70 1.88 -8.82
N SER A 23 -2.70 2.75 -7.81
CA SER A 23 -1.77 3.88 -7.77
C SER A 23 -0.41 3.43 -7.23
N PRO A 24 0.71 3.89 -7.83
CA PRO A 24 2.04 3.54 -7.36
C PRO A 24 2.29 4.15 -5.98
N LEU A 25 2.81 3.35 -5.06
CA LEU A 25 3.24 3.79 -3.75
C LEU A 25 4.75 4.03 -3.79
N ASN A 26 5.18 5.26 -3.50
CA ASN A 26 6.57 5.68 -3.60
C ASN A 26 7.11 6.08 -2.22
N ALA A 27 8.26 5.53 -1.85
CA ALA A 27 9.04 6.03 -0.71
C ALA A 27 9.93 7.19 -1.18
N VAL A 28 9.79 8.36 -0.57
CA VAL A 28 10.53 9.58 -0.98
C VAL A 28 11.56 9.94 0.09
N TYR A 29 12.75 10.33 -0.35
CA TYR A 29 13.84 10.77 0.52
C TYR A 29 14.58 11.98 -0.09
N PRO A 30 15.27 12.82 0.72
CA PRO A 30 16.02 13.96 0.21
C PRO A 30 17.23 13.56 -0.64
N THR A 31 17.34 14.10 -1.85
CA THR A 31 18.41 13.80 -2.82
C THR A 31 19.77 14.41 -2.46
N GLN A 32 19.84 15.35 -1.52
CA GLN A 32 21.06 16.08 -1.17
C GLN A 32 22.13 15.24 -0.45
N ARG A 33 21.86 13.97 -0.13
CA ARG A 33 22.81 13.06 0.51
C ARG A 33 22.73 11.69 -0.15
N MET A 34 23.86 10.96 -0.17
CA MET A 34 23.82 9.53 -0.46
C MET A 34 22.82 8.85 0.47
N VAL A 35 22.05 7.91 -0.08
CA VAL A 35 21.05 7.16 0.69
C VAL A 35 21.76 6.43 1.83
N PRO A 36 21.44 6.72 3.10
CA PRO A 36 22.00 5.98 4.23
C PRO A 36 21.60 4.51 4.12
N TRP A 37 22.49 3.60 4.51
CA TRP A 37 22.19 2.17 4.53
C TRP A 37 20.90 1.84 5.31
N SER A 38 20.68 2.51 6.44
CA SER A 38 19.47 2.37 7.24
C SER A 38 18.20 2.75 6.49
N ALA A 39 18.25 3.78 5.63
CA ALA A 39 17.12 4.17 4.80
C ALA A 39 16.82 3.11 3.73
N THR A 40 17.85 2.54 3.09
CA THR A 40 17.68 1.44 2.14
C THR A 40 17.01 0.22 2.78
N VAL A 41 17.50 -0.20 3.95
CA VAL A 41 16.92 -1.34 4.69
C VAL A 41 15.47 -1.04 5.09
N PHE A 42 15.18 0.18 5.55
CA PHE A 42 13.82 0.58 5.89
C PHE A 42 12.88 0.58 4.68
N ILE A 43 13.35 1.07 3.52
CA ILE A 43 12.56 1.07 2.28
C ILE A 43 12.22 -0.37 1.86
N VAL A 44 13.18 -1.30 1.93
CA VAL A 44 12.94 -2.72 1.63
C VAL A 44 11.93 -3.33 2.60
N PHE A 45 12.08 -3.04 3.90
CA PHE A 45 11.17 -3.51 4.93
C PHE A 45 9.73 -3.03 4.68
N ILE A 46 9.54 -1.73 4.43
CA ILE A 46 8.19 -1.17 4.27
C ILE A 46 7.56 -1.57 2.94
N ALA A 47 8.35 -1.77 1.89
CA ALA A 47 7.87 -2.32 0.62
C ALA A 47 7.30 -3.74 0.80
N ALA A 48 7.98 -4.60 1.57
CA ALA A 48 7.49 -5.94 1.89
C ALA A 48 6.19 -5.89 2.72
N LEU A 49 6.10 -4.98 3.68
CA LEU A 49 4.91 -4.80 4.51
C LEU A 49 3.70 -4.34 3.68
N PHE A 50 3.89 -3.40 2.75
CA PHE A 50 2.82 -2.94 1.88
C PHE A 50 2.38 -3.99 0.87
N ALA A 51 3.31 -4.78 0.32
CA ALA A 51 2.97 -5.92 -0.54
C ALA A 51 2.11 -6.97 0.16
N ALA A 52 2.26 -7.14 1.48
CA ALA A 52 1.46 -8.06 2.28
C ALA A 52 0.12 -7.46 2.77
N THR A 53 -0.11 -6.16 2.57
CA THR A 53 -1.30 -5.47 3.08
C THR A 53 -2.35 -5.29 1.98
N PRO A 54 -3.55 -5.90 2.10
CA PRO A 54 -4.63 -5.71 1.13
C PRO A 54 -4.99 -4.24 0.95
N GLY A 55 -5.05 -3.79 -0.30
CA GLY A 55 -5.33 -2.38 -0.66
C GLY A 55 -4.08 -1.49 -0.74
N LEU A 56 -2.93 -1.93 -0.23
CA LEU A 56 -1.63 -1.28 -0.43
C LEU A 56 -0.68 -2.08 -1.34
N ASN A 57 -1.05 -3.33 -1.62
CA ASN A 57 -0.31 -4.26 -2.47
C ASN A 57 -0.55 -4.07 -3.97
N GLY A 58 -1.23 -2.99 -4.36
CA GLY A 58 -1.59 -2.74 -5.76
C GLY A 58 -2.71 -3.63 -6.30
N ALA A 59 -3.42 -4.38 -5.44
CA ALA A 59 -4.65 -5.07 -5.82
C ALA A 59 -5.88 -4.28 -5.36
N ALA A 60 -7.00 -4.42 -6.09
CA ALA A 60 -8.28 -3.91 -5.64
C ALA A 60 -8.71 -4.61 -4.33
N LEU A 61 -9.39 -3.86 -3.45
CA LEU A 61 -10.05 -4.42 -2.27
C LEU A 61 -11.28 -5.20 -2.75
N ALA A 62 -11.10 -6.50 -3.00
CA ALA A 62 -12.18 -7.44 -3.27
C ALA A 62 -12.88 -7.87 -1.98
#